data_AF-A0A7T0PEQ3-F1
#
_entry.id   AF-A0A7T0PEQ3-F1
#
_cell.length_a   1.000
_cell.length_b   1.000
_cell.length_c   1.000
_cell.angle_alpha   90.00
_cell.angle_beta   90.00
_cell.angle_gamma   90.00
#
_symmetry.space_group_name_H-M   'P 1'
#
loop_
_entity.id
_entity.type
_entity.pdbx_description
1 polymer ?
#
loop_
_entity_poly.entity_id
_entity_poly.type
_entity_poly.pdbx_seq_one_letter_code
_entity_poly.pdbx_strand_id
1 'polypeptide(L)'
;MASLASGITALLIITGGSAWAALDSLNEWAVTVPIAAVVVAIVVWGNQIGSTFRSQSVAAVVSAIVAGIAAAVIAWALGHATALQPLVLPGLARTMGELAAIVFLGVATGISIALAIVVIDGLLGDHDVRQPPVAAVARGATKFLVAAVPVYVMIRVGGL
;
A
#
# COMPACT_ATOMS: atom_id res chain seq x y z
N MET A 1 1.42 -2.22 29.50
CA MET A 1 0.78 -2.27 28.16
C MET A 1 1.01 -0.99 27.36
N ALA A 2 0.88 0.21 27.95
CA ALA A 2 1.11 1.48 27.23
C ALA A 2 2.53 1.65 26.65
N SER A 3 3.58 1.22 27.35
CA SER A 3 4.97 1.31 26.86
C SER A 3 5.21 0.44 25.62
N LEU A 4 4.67 -0.78 25.59
CA LEU A 4 4.79 -1.71 24.47
C LEU A 4 4.11 -1.15 23.20
N ALA A 5 2.88 -0.65 23.33
CA ALA A 5 2.14 -0.05 22.22
C ALA A 5 2.89 1.16 21.64
N SER A 6 3.39 2.06 22.51
CA SER A 6 4.17 3.22 22.07
C SER A 6 5.48 2.84 21.35
N GLY A 7 6.16 1.79 21.83
CA GLY A 7 7.38 1.28 21.20
C GLY A 7 7.12 0.65 19.84
N ILE A 8 6.04 -0.12 19.69
CA ILE A 8 5.62 -0.70 18.41
C ILE A 8 5.26 0.40 17.41
N THR A 9 4.50 1.42 17.82
CA THR A 9 4.16 2.56 16.96
C THR A 9 5.41 3.32 16.51
N ALA A 10 6.36 3.57 17.42
CA ALA A 10 7.62 4.23 17.08
C ALA A 10 8.44 3.40 16.07
N LEU A 11 8.55 2.09 16.27
CA LEU A 11 9.23 1.18 15.35
C LEU A 11 8.58 1.16 13.97
N LEU A 12 7.25 1.15 13.90
CA LEU A 12 6.49 1.19 12.64
C LEU A 12 6.72 2.49 11.88
N ILE A 13 6.77 3.63 12.59
CA ILE A 13 7.05 4.95 11.99
C ILE A 13 8.47 4.99 11.44
N ILE A 14 9.47 4.57 12.23
CA ILE A 14 10.88 4.57 11.82
C ILE A 14 11.08 3.64 10.61
N THR A 15 10.54 2.43 10.68
CA THR A 15 10.67 1.43 9.62
C THR A 15 9.97 1.90 8.34
N GLY A 16 8.73 2.36 8.44
CA GLY A 16 7.96 2.86 7.30
C GLY A 16 8.58 4.09 6.64
N GLY A 17 9.06 5.04 7.44
CA GLY A 17 9.77 6.23 6.95
C GLY A 17 11.08 5.87 6.25
N SER A 18 11.86 4.98 6.84
CA SER A 18 13.10 4.50 6.22
C SER A 18 12.85 3.73 4.91
N ALA A 19 11.74 2.99 4.81
CA ALA A 19 11.35 2.28 3.60
C ALA A 19 11.00 3.25 2.46
N TRP A 20 10.22 4.30 2.73
CA TRP A 20 9.94 5.34 1.71
C TRP A 20 11.22 6.08 1.29
N ALA A 21 12.10 6.44 2.23
CA ALA A 21 13.37 7.09 1.90
C ALA A 21 14.29 6.18 1.06
N ALA A 22 14.32 4.88 1.37
CA ALA A 22 15.06 3.90 0.58
C ALA A 22 14.47 3.77 -0.84
N LEU A 23 13.14 3.74 -0.97
CA LEU A 23 12.47 3.70 -2.27
C LEU A 23 12.79 4.93 -3.14
N ASP A 24 12.78 6.12 -2.55
CA ASP A 24 13.08 7.38 -3.24
C ASP A 24 14.53 7.45 -3.75
N SER A 25 15.47 6.79 -3.05
CA SER A 25 16.88 6.76 -3.46
C SER A 25 17.17 5.91 -4.70
N LEU A 26 16.21 5.09 -5.16
CA LEU A 26 16.39 4.22 -6.32
C LEU A 26 15.85 4.90 -7.59
N ASN A 27 16.75 5.44 -8.42
CA ASN A 27 16.40 6.14 -9.67
C ASN A 27 15.50 5.35 -10.63
N GLU A 28 15.61 4.02 -10.63
CA GLU A 28 14.79 3.12 -11.47
C GLU A 28 13.31 3.09 -11.07
N TRP A 29 12.98 3.56 -9.86
CA TRP A 29 11.64 3.49 -9.27
C TRP A 29 10.99 4.87 -9.10
N ALA A 30 11.60 5.92 -9.64
CA ALA A 30 11.15 7.31 -9.50
C ALA A 30 9.70 7.55 -9.94
N VAL A 31 9.18 6.76 -10.88
CA VAL A 31 7.77 6.83 -11.33
C VAL A 31 6.85 5.91 -10.52
N THR A 32 7.36 4.75 -10.10
CA THR A 32 6.58 3.74 -9.35
C THR A 32 6.27 4.20 -7.93
N VAL A 33 7.19 4.92 -7.29
CA VAL A 33 7.04 5.42 -5.91
C VAL A 33 5.85 6.41 -5.79
N PRO A 34 5.73 7.45 -6.65
CA PRO A 34 4.55 8.32 -6.68
C PRO A 34 3.24 7.56 -6.94
N ILE A 35 3.24 6.59 -7.86
CA ILE A 35 2.04 5.78 -8.15
C ILE A 35 1.62 4.99 -6.91
N ALA A 36 2.59 4.35 -6.23
CA ALA A 36 2.33 3.63 -4.99
C ALA A 36 1.80 4.57 -3.89
N ALA A 37 2.36 5.77 -3.75
CA ALA A 37 1.88 6.77 -2.80
C ALA A 37 0.42 7.16 -3.07
N VAL A 38 0.03 7.36 -4.34
CA VAL A 38 -1.35 7.64 -4.73
C VAL A 38 -2.27 6.47 -4.40
N VAL A 39 -1.87 5.23 -4.69
CA VAL A 39 -2.64 4.03 -4.32
C VAL A 39 -2.87 4.00 -2.80
N VAL A 40 -1.81 4.15 -2.01
CA VAL A 40 -1.92 4.18 -0.54
C VAL A 40 -2.87 5.28 -0.08
N ALA A 41 -2.80 6.48 -0.65
CA ALA A 41 -3.72 7.56 -0.31
C ALA A 41 -5.19 7.20 -0.60
N ILE A 42 -5.48 6.58 -1.74
CA ILE A 42 -6.82 6.08 -2.10
C ILE A 42 -7.30 5.02 -1.11
N VAL A 43 -6.42 4.10 -0.69
CA VAL A 43 -6.77 3.06 0.29
C VAL A 43 -7.01 3.63 1.68
N VAL A 44 -6.16 4.56 2.12
CA VAL A 44 -6.34 5.27 3.39
C VAL A 44 -7.66 6.03 3.38
N TRP A 45 -8.01 6.67 2.27
CA TRP A 45 -9.29 7.35 2.08
C TRP A 45 -10.47 6.36 2.11
N GLY A 46 -10.38 5.26 1.35
CA GLY A 46 -11.39 4.21 1.33
C GLY A 46 -11.64 3.61 2.71
N ASN A 47 -10.58 3.46 3.51
CA ASN A 47 -10.68 3.00 4.89
C ASN A 47 -11.43 3.97 5.83
N GLN A 48 -11.70 5.21 5.41
CA GLN A 48 -12.55 6.13 6.19
C GLN A 48 -14.04 5.96 5.90
N ILE A 49 -14.40 5.12 4.92
CA ILE A 49 -15.79 4.94 4.51
C ILE A 49 -16.49 3.93 5.43
N GLY A 50 -17.39 4.44 6.27
CA GLY A 50 -18.27 3.64 7.13
C GLY A 50 -18.00 3.83 8.63
N SER A 51 -18.94 3.36 9.45
CA SER A 51 -18.94 3.56 10.90
C SER A 51 -18.46 2.37 11.72
N THR A 52 -18.16 1.24 11.07
CA THR A 52 -17.73 0.01 11.75
C THR A 52 -16.41 -0.49 11.17
N PHE A 53 -15.58 -1.13 12.01
CA PHE A 53 -14.31 -1.73 11.60
C PHE A 53 -14.47 -2.66 10.38
N ARG A 54 -15.55 -3.45 10.33
CA ARG A 54 -15.85 -4.34 9.20
C ARG A 54 -16.11 -3.56 7.91
N SER A 55 -16.96 -2.53 7.97
CA SER A 55 -17.27 -1.69 6.80
C SER A 55 -16.02 -0.98 6.27
N GLN A 56 -15.23 -0.42 7.17
CA GLN A 56 -13.98 0.29 6.85
C GLN A 56 -12.96 -0.66 6.21
N SER A 57 -12.80 -1.86 6.77
CA SER A 57 -11.92 -2.90 6.20
C SER A 57 -12.34 -3.31 4.79
N VAL A 58 -13.64 -3.53 4.56
CA VAL A 58 -14.15 -3.87 3.22
C VAL A 58 -13.91 -2.72 2.25
N ALA A 59 -14.19 -1.48 2.66
CA ALA A 59 -13.96 -0.31 1.81
C ALA A 59 -12.48 -0.09 1.49
N ALA A 60 -11.58 -0.34 2.45
CA ALA A 60 -10.13 -0.33 2.24
C ALA A 60 -9.71 -1.39 1.20
N VAL A 61 -10.21 -2.62 1.32
CA VAL A 61 -9.87 -3.70 0.37
C VAL A 61 -10.40 -3.40 -1.02
N VAL A 62 -11.66 -2.95 -1.15
CA VAL A 62 -12.26 -2.62 -2.45
C VAL A 62 -11.51 -1.47 -3.12
N SER A 63 -11.24 -0.39 -2.40
CA SER A 63 -10.48 0.75 -2.92
C SER A 63 -9.06 0.35 -3.33
N ALA A 64 -8.43 -0.59 -2.61
CA ALA A 64 -7.11 -1.09 -2.95
C ALA A 64 -7.07 -1.97 -4.20
N ILE A 65 -8.09 -2.81 -4.40
CA ILE A 65 -8.23 -3.61 -5.62
C ILE A 65 -8.39 -2.66 -6.81
N VAL A 66 -9.30 -1.69 -6.72
CA VAL A 66 -9.55 -0.73 -7.81
C VAL A 66 -8.30 0.11 -8.11
N ALA A 67 -7.66 0.66 -7.08
CA ALA A 67 -6.45 1.45 -7.23
C ALA A 67 -5.27 0.62 -7.76
N GLY A 68 -5.11 -0.63 -7.30
CA GLY A 68 -4.09 -1.56 -7.76
C GLY A 68 -4.24 -1.94 -9.24
N ILE A 69 -5.48 -2.18 -9.69
CA ILE A 69 -5.77 -2.40 -11.12
C ILE A 69 -5.45 -1.16 -11.94
N ALA A 70 -5.90 0.02 -11.50
CA ALA A 70 -5.65 1.27 -12.20
C ALA A 70 -4.14 1.57 -12.31
N ALA A 71 -3.40 1.40 -11.21
CA ALA A 71 -1.94 1.55 -11.19
C ALA A 71 -1.23 0.57 -12.13
N ALA A 72 -1.65 -0.70 -12.14
CA ALA A 72 -1.13 -1.71 -13.05
C ALA A 72 -1.37 -1.36 -14.53
N VAL A 73 -2.57 -0.88 -14.86
CA VAL A 73 -2.92 -0.46 -16.23
C VAL A 73 -2.13 0.78 -16.64
N ILE A 74 -1.97 1.76 -15.75
CA ILE A 74 -1.15 2.97 -16.01
C ILE A 74 0.32 2.58 -16.24
N ALA A 75 0.89 1.71 -15.38
CA ALA A 75 2.26 1.23 -15.53
C ALA A 75 2.48 0.48 -16.85
N TRP A 76 1.49 -0.33 -17.27
CA TRP A 76 1.52 -0.99 -18.57
C TRP A 76 1.46 0.02 -19.73
N ALA A 77 0.55 0.99 -19.68
CA ALA A 77 0.39 2.01 -20.72
C ALA A 77 1.63 2.92 -20.87
N LEU A 78 2.35 3.18 -19.78
CA LEU A 78 3.60 3.94 -19.76
C LEU A 78 4.83 3.12 -20.21
N GLY A 79 4.64 1.85 -20.62
CA GLY A 79 5.73 0.97 -21.05
C GLY A 79 6.66 0.54 -19.91
N HIS A 80 6.28 0.76 -18.64
CA HIS A 80 7.04 0.31 -17.46
C HIS A 80 6.76 -1.17 -17.11
N ALA A 81 5.94 -1.85 -17.93
CA ALA A 81 5.69 -3.29 -17.86
C ALA A 81 6.98 -4.13 -17.88
N THR A 82 7.98 -3.70 -18.66
CA THR A 82 9.27 -4.40 -18.83
C THR A 82 10.13 -4.39 -17.56
N ALA A 83 10.03 -3.37 -16.72
CA ALA A 83 10.69 -3.35 -15.41
C ALA A 83 9.99 -4.26 -14.38
N LEU A 84 8.71 -4.60 -14.59
CA LEU A 84 7.93 -5.53 -13.77
C LEU A 84 7.96 -6.97 -14.33
N GLN A 85 8.58 -7.22 -15.49
CA GLN A 85 8.69 -8.57 -16.07
C GLN A 85 9.46 -9.59 -15.22
N PRO A 86 10.51 -9.24 -14.45
CA PRO A 86 11.15 -10.22 -13.55
C PRO A 86 10.21 -10.68 -12.43
N LEU A 87 9.23 -9.84 -12.07
CA LEU A 87 8.25 -10.06 -11.02
C LEU A 87 7.13 -11.02 -11.47
N VAL A 88 7.01 -11.27 -12.79
CA VAL A 88 6.07 -12.24 -13.33
C VAL A 88 6.71 -13.60 -13.32
N LEU A 89 6.33 -14.43 -12.34
CA LEU A 89 6.30 -15.89 -12.43
C LEU A 89 6.31 -16.31 -13.91
N PRO A 90 7.43 -16.79 -14.48
CA PRO A 90 7.56 -16.98 -15.93
C PRO A 90 6.45 -17.87 -16.52
N GLY A 91 5.82 -18.71 -15.68
CA GLY A 91 4.67 -19.53 -16.04
C GLY A 91 3.33 -18.78 -16.16
N LEU A 92 3.12 -17.68 -15.44
CA LEU A 92 1.84 -16.93 -15.42
C LEU A 92 1.73 -15.98 -16.62
N ALA A 93 2.82 -15.29 -17.00
CA ALA A 93 2.89 -14.55 -18.27
C ALA A 93 2.67 -15.45 -19.49
N ARG A 94 3.27 -16.66 -19.47
CA ARG A 94 3.14 -17.64 -20.57
C ARG A 94 1.73 -18.20 -20.73
N THR A 95 0.92 -18.22 -19.66
CA THR A 95 -0.42 -18.81 -19.66
C THR A 95 -1.54 -17.79 -19.75
N MET A 96 -1.37 -16.59 -19.17
CA MET A 96 -2.44 -15.59 -19.04
C MET A 96 -2.17 -14.28 -19.79
N GLY A 97 -0.96 -14.08 -20.33
CA GLY A 97 -0.53 -12.84 -20.99
C GLY A 97 0.03 -11.80 -20.02
N GLU A 98 0.84 -10.88 -20.56
CA GLU A 98 1.59 -9.87 -19.80
C GLU A 98 0.69 -8.93 -19.00
N LEU A 99 -0.39 -8.43 -19.61
CA LEU A 99 -1.34 -7.52 -18.96
C LEU A 99 -2.04 -8.19 -17.77
N ALA A 100 -2.46 -9.45 -17.90
CA ALA A 100 -3.14 -10.16 -16.82
C ALA A 100 -2.21 -10.37 -15.61
N ALA A 101 -0.93 -10.67 -15.87
CA ALA A 101 0.06 -10.84 -14.81
C ALA A 101 0.36 -9.53 -14.06
N ILE A 102 0.50 -8.42 -14.77
CA ILE A 102 0.73 -7.09 -14.18
C ILE A 102 -0.49 -6.66 -13.35
N VAL A 103 -1.71 -6.91 -13.86
CA VAL A 103 -2.95 -6.64 -13.12
C VAL A 103 -3.04 -7.49 -11.86
N PHE A 104 -2.74 -8.78 -11.94
CA PHE A 104 -2.74 -9.66 -10.77
C PHE A 104 -1.76 -9.18 -9.69
N LEU A 105 -0.56 -8.78 -10.10
CA LEU A 105 0.42 -8.20 -9.20
C LEU A 105 -0.08 -6.88 -8.57
N GLY A 106 -0.68 -6.00 -9.37
CA GLY A 106 -1.27 -4.74 -8.88
C GLY A 106 -2.36 -5.00 -7.83
N VAL A 107 -3.22 -5.99 -8.07
CA VAL A 107 -4.24 -6.43 -7.10
C VAL A 107 -3.61 -7.00 -5.84
N ALA A 108 -2.63 -7.90 -5.96
CA ALA A 108 -1.95 -8.48 -4.81
C ALA A 108 -1.22 -7.42 -3.95
N THR A 109 -0.59 -6.45 -4.61
CA THR A 109 0.05 -5.30 -3.96
C THR A 109 -0.99 -4.43 -3.24
N GLY A 110 -2.09 -4.10 -3.93
CA GLY A 110 -3.20 -3.36 -3.33
C GLY A 110 -3.77 -4.06 -2.09
N ILE A 111 -4.05 -5.36 -2.18
CA ILE A 111 -4.54 -6.15 -1.03
C ILE A 111 -3.52 -6.12 0.13
N SER A 112 -2.22 -6.25 -0.16
CA SER A 112 -1.18 -6.20 0.87
C SER A 112 -1.14 -4.85 1.59
N ILE A 113 -1.29 -3.75 0.84
CA ILE A 113 -1.42 -2.39 1.38
C ILE A 113 -2.68 -2.27 2.25
N ALA A 114 -3.83 -2.76 1.78
CA ALA A 114 -5.09 -2.71 2.52
C ALA A 114 -4.99 -3.47 3.84
N LEU A 115 -4.42 -4.68 3.83
CA LEU A 115 -4.22 -5.48 5.04
C LEU A 115 -3.33 -4.76 6.06
N ALA A 116 -2.22 -4.16 5.62
CA ALA A 116 -1.36 -3.37 6.49
C ALA A 116 -2.14 -2.21 7.13
N ILE A 117 -2.92 -1.49 6.33
CA ILE A 117 -3.75 -0.37 6.81
C ILE A 117 -4.82 -0.84 7.80
N VAL A 118 -5.50 -1.96 7.55
CA VAL A 118 -6.53 -2.54 8.43
C VAL A 118 -5.93 -2.99 9.75
N VAL A 119 -4.74 -3.60 9.75
CA VAL A 119 -4.04 -3.99 10.98
C VAL A 119 -3.71 -2.75 11.82
N ILE A 120 -3.17 -1.70 11.20
CA ILE A 120 -2.91 -0.44 11.90
C ILE A 120 -4.19 0.16 12.43
N ASP A 121 -5.28 0.10 11.68
CA ASP A 121 -6.54 0.66 12.14
C ASP A 121 -7.12 -0.10 13.35
N GLY A 122 -7.00 -1.42 13.36
CA GLY A 122 -7.37 -2.25 14.51
C GLY A 122 -6.48 -1.98 15.72
N LEU A 123 -5.19 -1.72 15.52
CA LEU A 123 -4.26 -1.36 16.60
C LEU A 123 -4.52 0.04 17.18
N LEU A 124 -4.99 0.98 16.36
CA LEU A 124 -5.29 2.35 16.77
C LEU A 124 -6.67 2.49 17.43
N GLY A 125 -7.51 1.46 17.40
CA GLY A 125 -8.84 1.44 18.04
C GLY A 125 -9.90 2.22 17.26
N ASP A 126 -11.14 2.19 17.73
CA ASP A 126 -12.28 2.76 17.00
C ASP A 126 -12.12 4.25 16.66
N HIS A 127 -12.63 4.63 15.49
CA HIS A 127 -12.69 6.01 15.04
C HIS A 127 -13.88 6.70 15.71
N ASP A 128 -13.63 7.66 16.59
CA ASP A 128 -14.67 8.58 16.99
C ASP A 128 -14.88 9.62 15.89
N VAL A 129 -16.14 9.86 15.50
CA VAL A 129 -16.51 10.85 14.46
C VAL A 129 -16.07 12.28 14.84
N ARG A 130 -15.68 12.49 16.11
CA ARG A 130 -15.23 13.76 16.70
C ARG A 130 -13.70 13.84 16.92
N GLN A 131 -12.90 13.09 16.18
CA GLN A 131 -11.44 13.23 16.31
C GLN A 131 -10.98 14.64 15.87
N PRO A 132 -10.09 15.29 16.65
CA PRO A 132 -9.51 16.56 16.23
C PRO A 132 -8.73 16.38 14.92
N PRO A 133 -8.71 17.39 14.03
CA PRO A 133 -8.14 17.25 12.68
C PRO A 133 -6.66 16.80 12.70
N VAL A 134 -5.90 17.20 13.72
CA VAL A 134 -4.52 16.76 13.93
C VAL A 134 -4.42 15.24 14.18
N ALA A 135 -5.35 14.67 14.95
CA ALA A 135 -5.38 13.23 15.20
C ALA A 135 -5.76 12.43 13.95
N ALA A 136 -6.70 12.95 13.15
CA ALA A 136 -7.08 12.35 11.87
C ALA A 136 -5.89 12.34 10.88
N VAL A 137 -5.15 13.45 10.78
CA VAL A 137 -3.94 13.55 9.94
C VAL A 137 -2.84 12.62 10.45
N ALA A 138 -2.58 12.57 11.76
CA ALA A 138 -1.57 11.68 12.34
C ALA A 138 -1.90 10.19 12.10
N ARG A 139 -3.17 9.81 12.20
CA ARG A 139 -3.65 8.45 11.91
C ARG A 139 -3.50 8.11 10.42
N GLY A 140 -3.86 9.04 9.53
CA GLY A 140 -3.63 8.89 8.09
C GLY A 140 -2.15 8.74 7.74
N ALA A 141 -1.29 9.59 8.31
CA ALA A 141 0.16 9.55 8.10
C ALA A 141 0.78 8.24 8.59
N THR A 142 0.32 7.71 9.73
CA THR A 142 0.79 6.41 10.23
C THR A 142 0.40 5.27 9.30
N LYS A 143 -0.86 5.23 8.84
CA LYS A 143 -1.31 4.25 7.84
C LYS A 143 -0.47 4.34 6.55
N PHE A 144 -0.17 5.55 6.09
CA PHE A 144 0.65 5.80 4.91
C PHE A 144 2.11 5.34 5.09
N LEU A 145 2.73 5.65 6.23
CA LEU A 145 4.09 5.23 6.55
C LEU A 145 4.19 3.70 6.61
N VAL A 146 3.23 3.02 7.24
CA VAL A 146 3.28 1.56 7.36
C VAL A 146 3.04 0.86 6.03
N ALA A 147 2.22 1.43 5.15
CA ALA A 147 2.00 0.90 3.81
C ALA A 147 3.28 0.90 2.94
N ALA A 148 4.33 1.64 3.32
CA ALA A 148 5.64 1.57 2.68
C ALA A 148 6.26 0.18 2.73
N VAL A 149 6.03 -0.56 3.82
CA VAL A 149 6.67 -1.86 4.07
C VAL A 149 6.30 -2.90 3.00
N PRO A 150 5.00 -3.18 2.74
CA PRO A 150 4.64 -4.11 1.66
C PRO A 150 5.05 -3.61 0.28
N VAL A 151 5.01 -2.29 0.04
CA VAL A 151 5.46 -1.69 -1.23
C VAL A 151 6.96 -1.92 -1.45
N TYR A 152 7.78 -1.66 -0.42
CA TYR A 152 9.22 -1.87 -0.45
C TYR A 152 9.58 -3.33 -0.66
N VAL A 153 8.90 -4.26 0.05
CA VAL A 153 9.11 -5.70 -0.13
C VAL A 153 8.82 -6.12 -1.57
N MET A 154 7.71 -5.69 -2.18
CA MET A 154 7.38 -6.06 -3.55
C MET A 154 8.38 -5.50 -4.56
N ILE A 155 8.83 -4.26 -4.37
CA ILE A 155 9.84 -3.63 -5.22
C ILE A 155 11.20 -4.35 -5.07
N ARG A 156 11.63 -4.67 -3.83
CA ARG A 156 12.93 -5.34 -3.63
C ARG A 156 12.94 -6.80 -4.06
N VAL A 157 11.83 -7.52 -3.91
CA VAL A 157 11.72 -8.89 -4.42
C VAL A 157 11.63 -8.90 -5.95
N GLY A 158 11.02 -7.88 -6.56
CA GLY A 158 10.97 -7.75 -8.03
C GLY A 158 12.26 -7.26 -8.70
N GLY A 159 13.15 -6.61 -7.94
CA GLY A 159 14.48 -6.18 -8.41
C GLY A 159 15.63 -7.14 -8.06
N LEU A 160 15.34 -8.35 -7.57
CA LEU A 160 16.29 -9.46 -7.36
C LEU A 160 16.17 -10.50 -8.47
#